data_AF-A0A2D8ALA5-F1
#
_entry.id   AF-A0A2D8ALA5-F1
#
_cell.length_a   1.000
_cell.length_b   1.000
_cell.length_c   1.000
_cell.angle_alpha   90.00
_cell.angle_beta   90.00
_cell.angle_gamma   90.00
#
_symmetry.space_group_name_H-M   'P 1'
#
loop_
_entity.id
_entity.type
_entity.pdbx_description
1 polymer ?
#
loop_
_entity_poly.entity_id
_entity_poly.type
_entity_poly.pdbx_seq_one_letter_code
_entity_poly.pdbx_strand_id
1 'polypeptide(L)' 'MDSTNASFSIEFYPPRTAEGESTLDAVHAELAALGPEYFSVTYGAGGSTRAGTSKLVLKYRAAG' A
#
# COMPACT_ATOMS: atom_id res chain seq x y z
N MET A 1 -29.53 12.13 -8.36
CA MET A 1 -28.93 11.45 -7.20
C MET A 1 -27.45 11.51 -7.44
N ASP A 2 -26.77 12.40 -6.74
CA ASP A 2 -25.32 12.52 -6.85
C ASP A 2 -24.74 11.23 -6.26
N SER A 3 -24.23 10.36 -7.12
CA SER A 3 -23.53 9.15 -6.69
C SER A 3 -22.28 9.65 -6.01
N THR A 4 -22.31 9.75 -4.68
CA THR A 4 -21.15 10.14 -3.88
C THR A 4 -20.03 9.19 -4.23
N ASN A 5 -19.09 9.65 -5.06
CA ASN A 5 -17.83 8.98 -5.31
C ASN A 5 -17.09 9.04 -3.98
N ALA A 6 -17.32 8.04 -3.13
CA ALA A 6 -16.82 8.03 -1.77
C ALA A 6 -15.31 7.90 -1.84
N SER A 7 -14.59 9.00 -1.57
CA SER A 7 -13.14 8.98 -1.41
C SER A 7 -12.75 7.96 -0.35
N PHE A 8 -11.83 7.05 -0.70
CA PHE A 8 -11.29 6.06 0.22
C PHE A 8 -9.79 5.89 0.00
N SER A 9 -9.14 5.34 1.01
CA SER A 9 -7.72 5.01 1.02
C SER A 9 -7.52 3.59 1.54
N ILE A 10 -6.37 3.00 1.22
CA ILE A 10 -6.03 1.63 1.63
C ILE A 10 -4.68 1.65 2.37
N GLU A 11 -4.59 0.91 3.47
CA GLU A 11 -3.37 0.77 4.25
C GLU A 11 -2.76 -0.63 4.12
N PHE A 12 -1.43 -0.69 3.94
CA PHE A 12 -0.66 -1.93 3.95
C PHE A 12 0.30 -2.01 5.13
N TYR A 13 0.61 -3.25 5.52
CA TYR A 13 1.68 -3.57 6.45
C TYR A 13 2.88 -4.11 5.67
N PRO A 14 4.11 -3.66 5.95
CA PRO A 14 5.30 -4.15 5.25
C PRO A 14 5.53 -5.64 5.55
N PRO A 15 5.57 -6.52 4.52
CA PRO A 15 5.83 -7.94 4.69
C PRO A 15 7.23 -8.19 5.25
N ARG A 16 7.40 -9.36 5.89
CA ARG A 16 8.69 -9.80 6.44
C ARG A 16 9.39 -10.84 5.57
N THR A 17 8.76 -11.30 4.50
CA THR A 17 9.28 -12.35 3.59
C THR A 17 9.13 -11.93 2.14
N ALA A 18 9.96 -12.51 1.26
CA ALA A 18 9.93 -12.22 -0.17
C ALA A 18 8.63 -12.69 -0.83
N GLU A 19 8.08 -13.83 -0.39
CA GLU A 19 6.79 -14.33 -0.86
C GLU A 19 5.67 -13.36 -0.49
N GLY A 20 5.70 -12.81 0.73
CA GLY A 20 4.75 -11.82 1.19
C GLY A 20 4.84 -10.51 0.40
N GLU A 21 6.03 -10.09 -0.01
CA GLU A 21 6.21 -8.95 -0.91
C GLU A 21 5.59 -9.22 -2.29
N SER A 22 5.83 -10.40 -2.87
CA SER A 22 5.24 -10.76 -4.17
C SER A 22 3.71 -10.83 -4.11
N THR A 23 3.15 -11.34 -3.02
CA THR A 23 1.69 -11.33 -2.80
C THR A 23 1.17 -9.92 -2.67
N LEU A 24 1.85 -9.06 -1.91
CA LEU A 24 1.44 -7.68 -1.72
C LEU A 24 1.47 -6.90 -3.04
N ASP A 25 2.43 -7.16 -3.92
CA ASP A 25 2.49 -6.54 -5.24
C ASP A 25 1.27 -6.87 -6.12
N ALA A 26 0.85 -8.14 -6.12
CA ALA A 26 -0.34 -8.57 -6.85
C ALA A 26 -1.60 -7.90 -6.28
N VAL A 27 -1.75 -7.90 -4.95
CA VAL A 27 -2.87 -7.26 -4.25
C VAL A 27 -2.88 -5.75 -4.49
N HIS A 28 -1.73 -5.08 -4.46
CA HIS A 28 -1.64 -3.65 -4.78
C HIS A 28 -2.15 -3.36 -6.18
N ALA A 29 -1.73 -4.14 -7.19
CA ALA A 29 -2.17 -3.95 -8.56
C ALA A 29 -3.69 -4.10 -8.73
N GLU A 30 -4.28 -5.10 -8.05
CA GLU A 30 -5.74 -5.31 -8.06
C GLU A 30 -6.49 -4.16 -7.37
N LEU A 31 -6.00 -3.70 -6.21
CA LEU A 31 -6.66 -2.65 -5.43
C LEU A 31 -6.48 -1.25 -6.02
N ALA A 32 -5.38 -0.99 -6.73
CA ALA A 32 -5.16 0.28 -7.44
C ALA A 32 -6.22 0.53 -8.51
N ALA A 33 -6.75 -0.53 -9.14
CA ALA A 33 -7.82 -0.43 -10.12
C ALA A 33 -9.15 0.11 -9.54
N LEU A 34 -9.31 0.10 -8.20
CA LEU A 34 -10.48 0.67 -7.53
C LEU A 34 -10.41 2.20 -7.39
N GLY A 35 -9.27 2.82 -7.70
CA GLY A 35 -9.07 4.27 -7.63
C GLY A 35 -9.09 4.87 -6.23
N PRO A 36 -8.38 4.32 -5.23
CA PRO A 36 -8.22 5.01 -3.94
C PRO A 36 -7.47 6.33 -4.11
N GLU A 37 -7.72 7.30 -3.22
CA GLU A 37 -7.01 8.58 -3.25
C GLU A 37 -5.51 8.43 -2.93
N TYR A 38 -5.19 7.48 -2.05
CA TYR A 38 -3.81 7.15 -1.70
C TYR A 38 -3.71 5.77 -1.05
N PHE A 39 -2.49 5.26 -1.02
CA PHE A 39 -2.09 4.14 -0.18
C PHE A 39 -1.21 4.62 0.96
N SER A 40 -1.44 4.10 2.17
CA SER A 40 -0.51 4.25 3.30
C SER A 40 0.23 2.95 3.56
N VAL A 41 1.41 3.06 4.17
CA VAL A 41 2.16 1.90 4.65
C VAL A 41 2.48 2.13 6.12
N THR A 42 2.06 1.20 6.98
CA THR A 42 2.25 1.32 8.42
C THR A 42 3.74 1.42 8.76
N TYR A 43 4.07 2.31 9.70
CA TYR A 43 5.40 2.41 10.28
C TYR A 43 5.39 1.75 11.67
N GLY A 44 6.07 0.61 11.79
CA GLY A 44 6.08 -0.18 13.01
C GLY A 44 6.64 0.59 14.21
N ALA A 45 6.09 0.30 15.40
CA ALA A 45 6.51 0.93 16.65
C ALA A 45 8.03 0.83 16.84
N GLY A 46 8.64 1.91 17.35
CA GLY A 46 10.09 2.02 17.52
C GLY A 46 10.90 1.94 16.23
N GLY A 47 10.27 2.03 15.05
CA GLY A 47 10.96 1.88 13.76
C GLY A 47 11.22 0.44 13.34
N SER A 48 10.55 -0.55 13.95
CA SER A 48 10.72 -1.98 13.67
C SER A 48 10.54 -2.38 12.20
N THR A 49 9.82 -1.58 11.40
CA THR A 49 9.61 -1.84 9.97
C THR A 49 10.12 -0.73 9.06
N ARG A 50 10.96 0.20 9.54
CA ARG A 50 11.39 1.40 8.81
C ARG A 50 11.85 1.10 7.37
N ALA A 51 12.70 0.09 7.21
CA ALA A 51 13.23 -0.29 5.90
C ALA A 51 12.14 -0.83 4.96
N GLY A 52 11.27 -1.71 5.46
CA GLY A 52 10.13 -2.24 4.70
C GLY A 52 9.13 -1.16 4.31
N THR A 53 8.79 -0.26 5.25
CA THR A 53 7.91 0.88 4.99
C THR A 53 8.49 1.78 3.89
N SER A 54 9.76 2.18 3.99
CA SER A 54 10.41 3.02 2.97
C SER A 54 10.48 2.34 1.61
N LYS A 55 10.76 1.04 1.58
CA LYS A 55 10.83 0.25 0.33
C LYS A 55 9.48 0.25 -0.39
N LEU A 56 8.39 -0.05 0.32
CA LEU A 56 7.06 -0.11 -0.29
C LEU A 56 6.57 1.26 -0.75
N VAL A 57 6.76 2.32 0.06
CA VAL A 57 6.36 3.68 -0.32
C VAL A 57 7.05 4.11 -1.62
N LEU A 58 8.37 3.88 -1.74
CA LEU A 58 9.11 4.23 -2.96
C LEU A 58 8.69 3.39 -4.15
N LYS A 59 8.43 2.09 -3.94
CA LYS A 59 8.02 1.16 -4.99
C LYS A 59 6.67 1.55 -5.57
N TYR A 60 5.64 1.71 -4.73
CA TYR A 60 4.29 1.98 -5.20
C TYR A 60 4.13 3.40 -5.73
N ARG A 61 4.85 4.37 -5.17
CA ARG A 61 4.93 5.71 -5.77
C ARG A 61 5.48 5.67 -7.21
N ALA A 62 6.38 4.74 -7.53
CA ALA A 62 6.92 4.60 -8.88
C ALA A 62 6.00 3.81 -9.83
N ALA A 63 5.04 3.04 -9.30
CA ALA A 63 4.10 2.25 -10.09
C ALA A 63 2.92 3.08 -10.64
N GLY A 64 2.69 4.28 -10.11
CA GLY A 64 1.55 5.13 -10.43
C GLY A 64 0.31 4.76 -9.64
#